data_AF-A0A5J5L2S3-F1
#
_entry.id   AF-A0A5J5L2S3-F1
#
_cell.length_a   1.000
_cell.length_b   1.000
_cell.length_c   1.000
_cell.angle_alpha   90.00
_cell.angle_beta   90.00
_cell.angle_gamma   90.00
#
_symmetry.space_group_name_H-M   'P 1'
#
loop_
_entity.id
_entity.type
_entity.pdbx_description
1 polymer ?
#
loop_
_entity_poly.entity_id
_entity_poly.type
_entity_poly.pdbx_seq_one_letter_code
_entity_poly.pdbx_strand_id
1 'polypeptide(L)'
;MTELRVRKPDGWTTVSFPDDVAAISVVGGKVDGQLCLTLTGEREDGPRIVETGILDVDETDEHLLENTVPRTEDGTSVVLDRLLPE
;
A
#
# COMPACT_ATOMS: atom_id res chain seq x y z
N MET A 1 -8.92 0.02 15.16
CA MET A 1 -8.87 0.06 13.69
C MET A 1 -7.55 0.69 13.31
N THR A 2 -6.83 0.09 12.36
CA THR A 2 -5.58 0.63 11.82
C THR A 2 -5.88 1.40 10.55
N GLU A 3 -5.38 2.62 10.43
CA GLU A 3 -5.60 3.48 9.25
C GLU A 3 -4.27 3.78 8.58
N LEU A 4 -4.22 3.61 7.27
CA LEU A 4 -3.05 3.93 6.44
C LEU A 4 -3.45 5.01 5.44
N ARG A 5 -2.70 6.10 5.42
CA ARG A 5 -2.80 7.12 4.38
C ARG A 5 -2.07 6.63 3.14
N VAL A 6 -2.81 6.54 2.03
CA VAL A 6 -2.33 5.98 0.76
C VAL A 6 -2.64 6.92 -0.39
N ARG A 7 -1.79 6.93 -1.41
CA ARG A 7 -2.01 7.64 -2.65
C ARG A 7 -2.69 6.72 -3.65
N LYS A 8 -3.81 7.14 -4.21
CA LYS A 8 -4.48 6.53 -5.37
C LYS A 8 -4.42 7.52 -6.55
N PRO A 9 -4.86 7.13 -7.77
CA PRO A 9 -4.81 8.03 -8.93
C PRO A 9 -5.57 9.36 -8.76
N ASP A 10 -6.59 9.38 -7.91
CA ASP A 10 -7.40 10.56 -7.56
C ASP A 10 -6.80 11.44 -6.44
N GLY A 11 -5.77 10.95 -5.75
CA GLY A 11 -5.06 11.69 -4.71
C GLY A 11 -4.78 10.87 -3.45
N TRP A 12 -4.45 11.56 -2.36
CA TRP A 12 -4.26 10.94 -1.06
C TRP A 12 -5.61 10.63 -0.41
N THR A 13 -5.76 9.42 0.10
CA THR A 13 -6.95 8.92 0.80
C THR A 13 -6.52 8.02 1.95
N THR A 14 -7.48 7.52 2.72
CA THR A 14 -7.25 6.61 3.85
C THR A 14 -7.85 5.24 3.53
N VAL A 15 -7.10 4.18 3.80
CA VAL A 15 -7.62 2.81 3.88
C VAL A 15 -7.61 2.35 5.33
N SER A 16 -8.67 1.65 5.73
CA SER A 16 -8.89 1.25 7.12
C SER A 16 -8.92 -0.28 7.22
N PHE A 17 -8.10 -0.82 8.10
CA PHE A 17 -8.06 -2.22 8.47
C PHE A 17 -8.71 -2.42 9.85
N PRO A 18 -9.63 -3.38 10.01
CA PRO A 18 -10.24 -3.71 11.29
C PRO A 18 -9.22 -4.26 12.30
N ASP A 19 -9.59 -4.21 13.59
CA ASP A 19 -8.72 -4.62 14.70
C ASP A 19 -8.34 -6.10 14.72
N ASP A 20 -9.04 -6.94 13.96
CA ASP A 20 -8.75 -8.38 13.82
C ASP A 20 -7.63 -8.69 12.80
N VAL A 21 -7.05 -7.67 12.18
CA VAL A 21 -5.89 -7.79 11.29
C VAL A 21 -4.61 -7.82 12.12
N ALA A 22 -3.87 -8.93 12.01
CA ALA A 22 -2.65 -9.17 12.77
C ALA A 22 -1.42 -8.46 12.16
N ALA A 23 -1.35 -8.36 10.84
CA ALA A 23 -0.26 -7.73 10.13
C ALA A 23 -0.74 -7.14 8.79
N ILE A 24 -0.09 -6.06 8.35
CA ILE A 24 -0.34 -5.47 7.04
C ILE A 24 0.97 -5.50 6.25
N SER A 25 0.96 -6.14 5.09
CA SER A 25 2.11 -6.18 4.18
C SER A 25 1.82 -5.39 2.91
N VAL A 26 2.88 -4.91 2.25
CA VAL A 26 2.81 -4.15 0.99
C VAL A 26 3.61 -4.84 -0.10
N VAL A 27 3.03 -4.99 -1.28
CA VAL A 27 3.72 -5.53 -2.46
C VAL A 27 3.49 -4.66 -3.68
N GLY A 28 4.55 -4.40 -4.45
CA GLY A 28 4.46 -3.73 -5.75
C GLY A 28 4.32 -4.73 -6.89
N GLY A 29 3.38 -4.50 -7.80
CA GLY A 29 3.13 -5.40 -8.91
C GLY A 29 2.22 -4.80 -9.98
N LYS A 30 1.80 -5.62 -10.95
CA LYS A 30 0.86 -5.21 -12.00
C LYS A 30 -0.51 -5.81 -11.72
N VAL A 31 -1.52 -4.98 -11.52
CA VAL A 31 -2.92 -5.36 -11.32
C VAL A 31 -3.75 -4.73 -12.44
N ASP A 32 -4.58 -5.53 -13.12
CA ASP A 32 -5.43 -5.10 -14.24
C ASP A 32 -4.70 -4.28 -15.31
N GLY A 33 -3.44 -4.65 -15.58
CA GLY A 33 -2.62 -3.98 -16.58
C GLY A 33 -1.91 -2.71 -16.09
N GLN A 34 -2.17 -2.26 -14.87
CA GLN A 34 -1.58 -1.07 -14.26
C GLN A 34 -0.59 -1.45 -13.16
N LEU A 35 0.49 -0.67 -13.03
CA LEU A 35 1.42 -0.85 -11.92
C LEU A 35 0.78 -0.30 -10.64
N CYS A 36 0.72 -1.07 -9.57
CA CYS A 36 0.22 -0.61 -8.27
C CYS A 36 0.90 -1.33 -7.11
N LEU A 37 0.90 -0.68 -5.95
CA LEU A 37 1.04 -1.31 -4.65
C LEU A 37 -0.28 -2.01 -4.28
N THR A 38 -0.15 -3.11 -3.55
CA THR A 38 -1.25 -3.84 -2.93
C THR A 38 -0.95 -3.99 -1.45
N LEU A 39 -1.87 -3.55 -0.59
CA LEU A 39 -1.82 -3.80 0.84
C LEU A 39 -2.62 -5.07 1.16
N THR A 40 -2.03 -5.96 1.94
CA THR A 40 -2.69 -7.18 2.40
C THR A 40 -2.72 -7.19 3.92
N GLY A 41 -3.93 -7.12 4.48
CA GLY A 41 -4.19 -7.31 5.90
C GLY A 41 -4.42 -8.78 6.19
N GLU A 42 -3.47 -9.42 6.87
CA GLU A 42 -3.57 -10.81 7.30
C GLU A 42 -4.43 -10.95 8.55
N ARG A 43 -5.33 -11.93 8.55
CA ARG A 43 -6.23 -12.24 9.66
C ARG A 43 -5.98 -13.65 10.13
N GLU A 44 -5.94 -13.86 11.45
CA GLU A 44 -5.75 -15.20 12.02
C GLU A 44 -6.92 -16.12 11.68
N ASP A 45 -8.15 -15.62 11.83
CA ASP A 45 -9.38 -16.39 11.67
C ASP A 45 -10.28 -15.82 10.55
N GLY A 46 -9.78 -15.79 9.31
CA GLY A 46 -10.60 -15.38 8.18
C GLY A 46 -9.85 -15.15 6.88
N PRO A 47 -10.57 -14.74 5.82
CA PRO A 47 -9.92 -14.32 4.58
C PRO A 47 -9.14 -13.02 4.81
N ARG A 48 -7.94 -12.95 4.21
CA ARG A 48 -7.16 -11.71 4.10
C ARG A 48 -7.96 -10.58 3.47
N ILE A 49 -7.71 -9.36 3.92
CA ILE A 49 -8.23 -8.14 3.30
C ILE A 49 -7.19 -7.65 2.30
N VAL A 50 -7.61 -7.34 1.07
CA VAL A 50 -6.70 -6.90 0.01
C VAL A 50 -7.17 -5.55 -0.54
N GLU A 51 -6.30 -4.55 -0.44
CA GLU A 51 -6.50 -3.22 -1.00
C GLU A 51 -5.52 -2.99 -2.16
N THR A 52 -6.03 -2.73 -3.36
CA THR A 52 -5.25 -2.57 -4.60
C THR A 52 -5.36 -1.14 -5.15
N GLY A 53 -4.64 -0.86 -6.26
CA GLY A 53 -4.71 0.42 -6.94
C GLY A 53 -4.02 1.56 -6.19
N ILE A 54 -3.11 1.21 -5.28
CA ILE A 54 -2.34 2.16 -4.50
C ILE A 54 -1.08 2.53 -5.30
N LEU A 55 -0.74 3.80 -5.35
CA LEU A 55 0.48 4.31 -5.97
C LEU A 55 1.58 4.50 -4.95
N ASP A 56 1.19 4.89 -3.74
CA ASP A 56 2.12 5.19 -2.65
C ASP A 56 1.46 5.01 -1.26
N VAL A 57 2.26 4.83 -0.22
CA VAL A 57 1.85 4.88 1.19
C VAL A 57 2.51 6.11 1.83
N ASP A 58 1.87 6.78 2.77
CA ASP A 58 2.47 7.91 3.47
C ASP A 58 3.62 7.41 4.36
N GLU A 59 4.78 8.07 4.31
CA GLU A 59 5.97 7.67 5.07
C GLU A 59 5.72 7.66 6.57
N THR A 60 4.82 8.51 7.08
CA THR A 60 4.49 8.54 8.51
C THR A 60 3.81 7.25 8.96
N ASP A 61 3.20 6.51 8.05
CA ASP A 61 2.38 5.35 8.34
C ASP A 61 3.10 4.03 8.00
N GLU A 62 4.26 4.07 7.34
CA GLU A 62 5.02 2.88 6.94
C GLU A 62 5.45 2.01 8.12
N HIS A 63 5.60 2.59 9.32
CA HIS A 63 5.91 1.85 10.54
C HIS A 63 4.81 0.86 10.97
N LEU A 64 3.61 0.97 10.38
CA LEU A 64 2.49 0.06 10.59
C LEU A 64 2.55 -1.16 9.64
N LEU A 65 3.46 -1.17 8.68
CA LEU A 65 3.65 -2.26 7.73
C LEU A 65 4.68 -3.27 8.24
N GLU A 66 4.45 -4.55 7.95
CA GLU A 66 5.38 -5.63 8.27
C GLU A 66 6.66 -5.56 7.42
N ASN A 67 6.57 -4.99 6.22
CA ASN A 67 7.67 -4.83 5.30
C ASN A 67 7.74 -3.42 4.71
N THR A 68 8.91 -3.06 4.20
CA THR A 68 9.15 -1.74 3.62
C THR A 68 8.40 -1.52 2.31
N VAL A 69 7.89 -0.30 2.11
CA VAL A 69 7.40 0.11 0.80
C VAL A 69 8.58 0.11 -0.19
N PRO A 70 8.44 -0.43 -1.41
CA PRO A 70 9.48 -0.33 -2.41
C PRO A 70 9.69 1.13 -2.82
N ARG A 71 10.80 1.73 -2.38
CA ARG A 71 11.18 3.13 -2.68
C ARG A 71 12.37 3.22 -3.65
N THR A 72 12.44 4.30 -4.40
CA THR A 72 13.65 4.79 -5.09
C THR A 72 14.60 5.46 -4.09
N GLU A 73 15.81 5.83 -4.52
CA GLU A 73 16.82 6.47 -3.64
C GLU A 73 16.36 7.81 -3.04
N ASP A 74 15.43 8.51 -3.70
CA ASP A 74 14.87 9.80 -3.28
C ASP A 74 13.60 9.66 -2.41
N GLY A 75 13.19 8.44 -2.05
CA GLY A 75 12.01 8.18 -1.21
C GLY A 75 10.69 8.06 -1.99
N THR A 76 10.69 8.26 -3.31
CA THR A 76 9.47 8.05 -4.12
C THR A 76 9.11 6.56 -4.17
N SER A 77 7.83 6.21 -4.09
CA SER A 77 7.40 4.82 -4.34
C SER A 77 7.79 4.42 -5.77
N VAL A 78 8.43 3.26 -5.93
CA VAL A 78 8.84 2.72 -7.24
C VAL A 78 7.65 2.58 -8.19
N VAL A 79 6.45 2.36 -7.65
CA VAL A 79 5.21 2.29 -8.44
C VAL A 79 4.85 3.65 -9.02
N LEU A 80 4.90 4.70 -8.18
CA LEU A 80 4.57 6.05 -8.59
C LEU A 80 5.60 6.56 -9.60
N ASP A 81 6.89 6.41 -9.30
CA ASP A 81 8.01 6.79 -10.17
C ASP A 81 7.83 6.23 -11.59
N ARG A 82 7.55 4.93 -11.71
CA ARG A 82 7.37 4.25 -13.01
C ARG A 82 6.10 4.63 -13.78
N LEU A 83 5.14 5.28 -13.14
CA LEU A 83 3.92 5.76 -13.79
C LEU A 83 4.03 7.22 -14.23
N LEU A 84 4.96 7.97 -13.65
CA LEU A 84 5.24 9.33 -14.07
C LEU A 84 5.91 9.32 -15.46
N PRO A 85 5.58 10.26 -16.35
CA PRO A 85 6.33 10.45 -17.58
C PRO A 85 7.77 10.88 -17.26
N GLU A 86 8.72 10.48 -18.11
CA GLU A 86 10.10 10.99 -18.09
C GLU A 86 10.19 12.51 -18.30
#